data_AF-A0A9P5RB16-F1
#
_entry.id   AF-A0A9P5RB16-F1
#
_cell.length_a   1.000
_cell.length_b   1.000
_cell.length_c   1.000
_cell.angle_alpha   90.00
_cell.angle_beta   90.00
_cell.angle_gamma   90.00
#
_symmetry.space_group_name_H-M   'P 1'
#
loop_
_entity.id
_entity.type
_entity.pdbx_description
1 polymer ?
#
loop_
_entity_poly.entity_id
_entity_poly.type
_entity_poly.pdbx_seq_one_letter_code
_entity_poly.pdbx_strand_id
1 'polypeptide(L)'
;MPEETITRTGISLKKKLAIIVEAKRHPEKSHASLGSQFQCSRSTFSKILKHKFEIEEESKTAVSLNQKRYREGRWKLMEDAIAIFVEQRLAEKLYAEGDLKRDFTGAGSWPQHFKKRYGLFTIRLHGKAGSVDPVTVTEKRAELQELIA
;
A
#
# COMPACT_ATOMS: atom_id res chain seq x y z
N MET A 1 3.23 -28.72 20.63
CA MET A 1 2.79 -27.96 19.45
C MET A 1 3.98 -27.13 18.98
N PRO A 2 4.64 -27.42 17.84
CA PRO A 2 5.73 -26.59 17.37
C PRO A 2 5.18 -25.22 16.94
N GLU A 3 5.65 -24.14 17.56
CA GLU A 3 5.32 -22.78 17.14
C GLU A 3 5.91 -22.54 15.74
N GLU A 4 5.06 -22.28 14.75
CA GLU A 4 5.49 -21.99 13.39
C GLU A 4 6.35 -20.72 13.35
N THR A 5 7.62 -20.88 12.98
CA THR A 5 8.55 -19.75 12.87
C THR A 5 8.22 -18.94 11.62
N ILE A 6 7.85 -17.67 11.81
CA ILE A 6 7.48 -16.78 10.70
C ILE A 6 8.73 -16.46 9.88
N THR A 7 8.72 -16.86 8.60
CA THR A 7 9.80 -16.53 7.65
C THR A 7 9.73 -15.05 7.25
N ARG A 8 10.85 -14.46 6.79
CA ARG A 8 10.95 -13.04 6.35
C ARG A 8 9.83 -12.64 5.37
N THR A 9 9.46 -13.53 4.45
CA THR A 9 8.39 -13.31 3.46
C THR A 9 6.99 -13.28 4.06
N GLY A 10 6.84 -13.73 5.30
CA GLY A 10 5.61 -13.69 6.10
C GLY A 10 5.45 -12.44 6.98
N ILE A 11 6.52 -11.67 7.21
CA ILE A 11 6.53 -10.51 8.12
C ILE A 11 6.04 -9.25 7.40
N SER A 12 4.95 -8.66 7.90
CA SER A 12 4.41 -7.37 7.43
C SER A 12 5.36 -6.20 7.69
N LEU A 13 5.29 -5.15 6.88
CA LEU A 13 6.07 -3.92 7.05
C LEU A 13 5.91 -3.30 8.45
N LYS A 14 4.68 -3.27 8.99
CA LYS A 14 4.37 -2.85 10.36
C LYS A 14 5.21 -3.57 11.42
N LYS A 15 5.30 -4.90 11.31
CA LYS A 15 6.10 -5.75 12.21
C LYS A 15 7.60 -5.50 12.05
N LYS A 16 8.09 -5.25 10.82
CA LYS A 16 9.50 -4.92 10.58
C LYS A 16 9.87 -3.58 11.24
N LEU A 17 9.01 -2.57 11.16
CA LEU A 17 9.21 -1.29 11.84
C LEU A 17 9.22 -1.45 13.37
N ALA A 18 8.28 -2.24 13.91
CA ALA A 18 8.26 -2.54 15.35
C ALA A 18 9.58 -3.19 15.81
N ILE A 19 10.12 -4.14 15.03
CA ILE A 19 11.43 -4.76 15.29
C ILE A 19 12.56 -3.71 15.32
N ILE A 20 12.56 -2.77 14.37
CA ILE A 20 13.58 -1.71 14.30
C ILE A 20 13.50 -0.79 15.52
N VAL A 21 12.29 -0.40 15.92
CA VAL A 21 12.06 0.43 17.12
C VAL A 21 12.50 -0.31 18.39
N GLU A 22 12.16 -1.59 18.52
CA GLU A 22 12.49 -2.37 19.71
C GLU A 22 13.99 -2.63 19.83
N ALA A 23 14.67 -2.87 18.71
CA ALA A 23 16.13 -2.99 18.69
C ALA A 23 16.84 -1.67 19.06
N LYS A 24 16.25 -0.52 18.71
CA LYS A 24 16.76 0.81 19.13
C LYS A 24 16.55 1.05 20.64
N ARG A 25 15.47 0.53 21.23
CA ARG A 25 15.16 0.66 22.66
C ARG A 25 16.00 -0.25 23.56
N HIS A 26 16.44 -1.40 23.03
CA HIS A 26 17.18 -2.41 23.78
C HIS A 26 18.48 -2.84 23.09
N PRO A 27 19.49 -1.95 23.00
CA PRO A 27 20.78 -2.28 22.39
C PRO A 27 21.54 -3.40 23.12
N GLU A 28 21.26 -3.62 24.40
CA GLU A 28 21.89 -4.63 25.26
C GLU A 28 21.35 -6.05 25.03
N LYS A 29 20.16 -6.19 24.46
CA LYS A 29 19.53 -7.51 24.28
C LYS A 29 20.06 -8.20 23.03
N SER A 30 20.36 -9.50 23.17
CA SER A 30 20.74 -10.32 22.03
C SER A 30 19.60 -10.42 20.99
N HIS A 31 19.96 -10.37 19.71
CA HIS A 31 19.00 -10.53 18.61
C HIS A 31 18.22 -11.84 18.66
N ALA A 32 18.76 -12.89 19.30
CA ALA A 32 18.04 -14.15 19.48
C ALA A 32 16.88 -14.01 20.48
N SER A 33 17.11 -13.28 21.57
CA SER A 33 16.09 -12.99 22.59
C SER A 33 14.99 -12.10 22.03
N LEU A 34 15.37 -11.00 21.36
CA LEU A 34 14.42 -10.11 20.70
C LEU A 34 13.66 -10.82 19.58
N GLY A 35 14.34 -11.64 18.76
CA GLY A 35 13.69 -12.40 17.68
C GLY A 35 12.59 -13.33 18.18
N SER A 36 12.81 -13.98 19.34
CA SER A 36 11.84 -14.88 19.97
C SER A 36 10.54 -14.15 20.34
N GLN A 37 10.62 -12.91 20.84
CA GLN A 37 9.44 -12.09 21.15
C GLN A 37 8.58 -11.78 19.91
N PHE A 38 9.22 -11.67 18.75
CA PHE A 38 8.54 -11.42 17.48
C PHE A 38 8.27 -12.70 16.66
N GLN A 39 8.47 -13.89 17.24
CA GLN A 39 8.32 -15.19 16.57
C GLN A 39 9.12 -15.29 15.26
N CYS A 40 10.33 -14.71 15.25
CA CYS A 40 11.22 -14.71 14.10
C CYS A 40 12.62 -15.23 14.47
N SER A 41 13.27 -15.88 13.51
CA SER A 41 14.63 -16.38 13.74
C SER A 41 15.63 -15.24 13.92
N ARG A 42 16.71 -15.48 14.69
CA ARG A 42 17.85 -14.56 14.82
C ARG A 42 18.34 -14.04 13.46
N SER A 43 18.44 -14.94 12.47
CA SER A 43 18.90 -14.59 11.12
C SER A 43 17.94 -13.64 10.40
N THR A 44 16.63 -13.80 10.59
CA THR A 44 15.61 -12.90 10.05
C THR A 44 15.68 -11.52 10.72
N PHE A 45 15.79 -11.50 12.05
CA PHE A 45 15.93 -10.28 12.84
C PHE A 45 17.16 -9.46 12.41
N SER A 46 18.33 -10.09 12.34
CA SER A 46 19.57 -9.47 11.85
C SER A 46 19.44 -8.92 10.43
N LYS A 47 18.76 -9.63 9.52
CA LYS A 47 18.53 -9.15 8.15
C LYS A 47 17.61 -7.93 8.12
N ILE A 48 16.56 -7.89 8.95
CA ILE A 48 15.67 -6.71 9.05
C ILE A 48 16.48 -5.48 9.49
N LEU A 49 17.31 -5.61 10.52
CA LEU A 49 18.15 -4.50 10.98
C LEU A 49 19.20 -4.07 9.97
N LYS A 50 19.75 -5.00 9.17
CA LYS A 50 20.68 -4.69 8.08
C LYS A 50 20.04 -3.78 7.03
N HIS A 51 18.77 -4.01 6.69
CA HIS A 51 18.01 -3.24 5.69
C HIS A 51 17.08 -2.19 6.34
N LYS A 52 17.39 -1.72 7.56
CA LYS A 52 16.49 -0.83 8.31
C LYS A 52 16.14 0.46 7.57
N PHE A 53 17.10 1.05 6.85
CA PHE A 53 16.88 2.28 6.10
C PHE A 53 15.92 2.08 4.92
N GLU A 54 16.11 1.01 4.15
CA GLU A 54 15.20 0.66 3.05
C GLU A 54 13.77 0.43 3.56
N ILE A 55 13.63 -0.23 4.72
CA ILE A 55 12.33 -0.51 5.34
C ILE A 55 11.66 0.76 5.85
N GLU A 56 12.41 1.69 6.45
CA GLU A 56 11.91 3.00 6.90
C GLU A 56 11.45 3.84 5.70
N GLU A 57 12.21 3.88 4.59
CA GLU A 57 11.81 4.57 3.35
C GLU A 57 10.58 3.90 2.68
N GLU A 58 10.55 2.56 2.60
CA GLU A 58 9.40 1.82 2.08
C GLU A 58 8.14 2.12 2.91
N SER A 59 8.27 2.33 4.22
CA SER A 59 7.11 2.65 5.07
C SER A 59 6.49 4.01 4.82
N LYS A 60 7.26 4.97 4.32
CA LYS A 60 6.76 6.31 3.98
C LYS A 60 5.94 6.30 2.70
N THR A 61 6.30 5.42 1.76
CA THR A 61 5.70 5.33 0.43
C THR A 61 4.68 4.18 0.30
N ALA A 62 4.62 3.29 1.28
CA ALA A 62 3.73 2.14 1.25
C ALA A 62 2.25 2.53 1.44
N VAL A 63 1.41 2.10 0.50
CA VAL A 63 -0.05 2.18 0.60
C VAL A 63 -0.59 1.42 1.83
N SER A 64 0.07 0.34 2.26
CA SER A 64 -0.36 -0.43 3.43
C SER A 64 0.80 -1.00 4.23
N LEU A 65 0.83 -0.67 5.53
CA LEU A 65 1.80 -1.24 6.47
C LEU A 65 1.59 -2.75 6.73
N ASN A 66 0.43 -3.30 6.38
CA ASN A 66 0.16 -4.73 6.49
C ASN A 66 0.76 -5.54 5.34
N GLN A 67 1.30 -4.88 4.32
CA GLN A 67 1.96 -5.52 3.20
C GLN A 67 3.22 -6.27 3.66
N LYS A 68 3.35 -7.54 3.25
CA LYS A 68 4.50 -8.38 3.59
C LYS A 68 5.67 -8.21 2.62
N ARG A 69 5.34 -7.96 1.35
CA ARG A 69 6.30 -7.82 0.25
C ARG A 69 5.77 -6.84 -0.79
N TYR A 70 6.60 -5.90 -1.21
CA TYR A 70 6.39 -5.15 -2.44
C TYR A 70 6.65 -6.03 -3.67
N ARG A 71 5.68 -6.04 -4.60
CA ARG A 71 5.80 -6.68 -5.91
C ARG A 71 5.55 -5.62 -6.95
N GLU A 72 6.60 -5.29 -7.68
CA GLU A 72 6.55 -4.34 -8.78
C GLU A 72 5.61 -4.84 -9.89
N GLY A 73 4.89 -3.92 -10.51
CA GLY A 73 4.07 -4.22 -11.67
C GLY A 73 4.94 -4.50 -12.90
N ARG A 74 4.46 -5.35 -13.83
CA ARG A 74 5.15 -5.63 -15.10
C ARG A 74 5.42 -4.34 -15.90
N TRP A 75 4.52 -3.37 -15.79
CA TRP A 75 4.54 -2.12 -16.54
C TRP A 75 4.80 -0.93 -15.62
N LYS A 76 5.77 -1.02 -14.71
CA LYS A 76 6.01 -0.01 -13.66
C LYS A 76 6.07 1.43 -14.17
N LEU A 77 6.86 1.70 -15.22
CA LEU A 77 6.97 3.04 -15.80
C LEU A 77 5.63 3.60 -16.31
N MET A 78 4.80 2.73 -16.90
CA MET A 78 3.46 3.12 -17.34
C MET A 78 2.54 3.34 -16.15
N GLU A 79 2.61 2.45 -15.14
CA GLU A 79 1.81 2.57 -13.92
C GLU A 79 2.15 3.87 -13.16
N ASP A 80 3.43 4.22 -13.04
CA ASP A 80 3.88 5.47 -12.42
C ASP A 80 3.36 6.69 -13.21
N ALA A 81 3.43 6.66 -14.55
CA ALA A 81 2.89 7.73 -15.39
C ALA A 81 1.36 7.88 -15.24
N ILE A 82 0.63 6.76 -15.18
CA ILE A 82 -0.82 6.78 -14.96
C ILE A 82 -1.14 7.28 -13.55
N ALA A 83 -0.39 6.88 -12.53
CA ALA A 83 -0.59 7.34 -11.17
C ALA A 83 -0.40 8.86 -11.04
N ILE A 84 0.68 9.39 -11.62
CA ILE A 84 0.94 10.85 -11.66
C ILE A 84 -0.20 11.57 -12.40
N PHE A 85 -0.65 11.04 -13.55
CA PHE A 85 -1.77 11.62 -14.28
C PHE A 85 -3.06 11.62 -13.46
N VAL A 86 -3.37 10.53 -12.75
CA VAL A 86 -4.54 10.44 -11.87
C VAL A 86 -4.43 11.42 -10.71
N GLU A 87 -3.27 11.53 -10.06
CA GLU A 87 -3.02 12.49 -8.98
C GLU A 87 -3.22 13.94 -9.43
N GLN A 88 -2.67 14.30 -10.60
CA GLN A 88 -2.86 15.64 -11.18
C GLN A 88 -4.33 15.92 -11.47
N ARG A 89 -5.07 14.97 -12.06
CA ARG A 89 -6.50 15.13 -12.33
C ARG A 89 -7.35 15.22 -11.07
N LEU A 90 -7.02 14.44 -10.04
CA LEU A 90 -7.66 14.53 -8.73
C LEU A 90 -7.42 15.90 -8.08
N ALA A 91 -6.20 16.43 -8.16
CA ALA A 91 -5.88 17.78 -7.66
C ALA A 91 -6.65 18.88 -8.41
N GLU A 92 -6.86 18.72 -9.72
CA GLU A 92 -7.68 19.61 -10.55
C GLU A 92 -9.20 19.42 -10.33
N LYS A 93 -9.63 18.44 -9.52
CA LYS A 93 -11.03 18.00 -9.37
C LYS A 93 -11.69 17.62 -10.71
N LEU A 94 -10.91 17.20 -11.69
CA LEU A 94 -11.37 16.81 -13.02
C LEU A 94 -11.40 15.29 -13.15
N TYR A 95 -12.34 14.79 -13.96
CA TYR A 95 -12.39 13.38 -14.32
C TYR A 95 -11.20 13.01 -15.21
N ALA A 96 -10.58 11.86 -14.93
CA ALA A 96 -9.49 11.32 -15.73
C ALA A 96 -10.06 10.36 -16.80
N GLU A 97 -10.23 10.85 -18.02
CA GLU A 97 -10.37 10.02 -19.23
C GLU A 97 -9.13 10.24 -20.12
N GLY A 98 -8.59 9.18 -20.70
CA GLY A 98 -7.42 9.27 -21.57
C GLY A 98 -7.10 7.97 -22.30
N ASP A 99 -6.55 8.11 -23.51
CA ASP A 99 -6.12 6.99 -24.34
C ASP A 99 -4.72 6.51 -23.93
N LEU A 100 -4.62 5.25 -23.51
CA LEU A 100 -3.35 4.58 -23.27
C LEU A 100 -2.78 4.04 -24.60
N LYS A 101 -1.44 4.00 -24.74
CA LYS A 101 -0.76 3.50 -25.94
C LYS A 101 -1.28 2.13 -26.37
N ARG A 102 -1.31 1.89 -27.69
CA ARG A 102 -1.86 0.67 -28.34
C ARG A 102 -1.24 -0.65 -27.87
N ASP A 103 -0.01 -0.65 -27.36
CA ASP A 103 0.68 -1.87 -26.90
C ASP A 103 0.37 -2.22 -25.43
N PHE A 104 -0.32 -1.33 -24.72
CA PHE A 104 -0.73 -1.57 -23.36
C PHE A 104 -1.97 -2.47 -23.32
N THR A 105 -1.74 -3.77 -23.25
CA THR A 105 -2.77 -4.80 -23.08
C THR A 105 -3.12 -4.97 -21.60
N GLY A 106 -3.53 -3.89 -20.94
CA GLY A 106 -3.96 -3.85 -19.53
C GLY A 106 -5.23 -4.64 -19.20
N ALA A 107 -5.45 -5.78 -19.87
CA ALA A 107 -6.60 -6.65 -19.71
C ALA A 107 -6.45 -7.59 -18.49
N GLY A 108 -7.57 -8.15 -18.05
CA GLY A 108 -7.62 -9.12 -16.95
C GLY A 108 -7.48 -8.48 -15.56
N SER A 109 -6.60 -9.02 -14.71
CA SER A 109 -6.41 -8.58 -13.33
C SER A 109 -5.49 -7.36 -13.17
N TRP A 110 -4.87 -6.87 -14.26
CA TRP A 110 -3.95 -5.73 -14.18
C TRP A 110 -4.56 -4.49 -13.54
N PRO A 111 -5.77 -4.01 -13.92
CA PRO A 111 -6.37 -2.81 -13.33
C PRO A 111 -6.62 -2.98 -11.83
N GLN A 112 -7.01 -4.18 -11.39
CA GLN A 112 -7.23 -4.50 -9.98
C GLN A 112 -5.92 -4.43 -9.18
N HIS A 113 -4.84 -4.96 -9.75
CA HIS A 113 -3.52 -4.92 -9.12
C HIS A 113 -2.91 -3.51 -9.11
N PHE A 114 -3.08 -2.75 -10.18
CA PHE A 114 -2.71 -1.34 -10.27
C PHE A 114 -3.42 -0.54 -9.17
N LYS A 115 -4.76 -0.60 -9.12
CA LYS A 115 -5.55 0.07 -8.08
C LYS A 115 -5.07 -0.27 -6.68
N LYS A 116 -4.80 -1.56 -6.41
CA LYS A 116 -4.28 -2.00 -5.10
C LYS A 116 -2.88 -1.47 -4.79
N ARG A 117 -1.98 -1.38 -5.78
CA ARG A 117 -0.61 -0.88 -5.60
C ARG A 117 -0.55 0.61 -5.31
N TYR A 118 -1.43 1.39 -5.93
CA TYR A 118 -1.47 2.86 -5.81
C TYR A 118 -2.59 3.33 -4.86
N GLY A 119 -3.21 2.44 -4.08
CA GLY A 119 -4.22 2.82 -3.09
C GLY A 119 -5.49 3.43 -3.69
N LEU A 120 -5.81 3.08 -4.94
CA LEU A 120 -7.02 3.55 -5.59
C LEU A 120 -8.20 2.66 -5.22
N PHE A 121 -9.26 3.26 -4.71
CA PHE A 121 -10.49 2.56 -4.36
C PHE A 121 -11.61 2.98 -5.30
N THR A 122 -12.55 2.06 -5.57
CA THR A 122 -13.75 2.36 -6.35
C THR A 122 -14.92 2.45 -5.38
N ILE A 123 -15.54 3.62 -5.29
CA ILE A 123 -16.72 3.84 -4.48
C ILE A 123 -17.93 3.69 -5.41
N ARG A 124 -18.81 2.74 -5.08
CA ARG A 124 -20.05 2.52 -5.84
C ARG A 124 -21.16 3.33 -5.17
N LEU A 125 -21.61 4.38 -5.85
CA LEU A 125 -22.80 5.11 -5.43
C LEU A 125 -24.02 4.41 -6.04
N HIS A 126 -24.95 3.99 -5.19
CA HIS A 126 -26.21 3.40 -5.62
C HIS A 126 -27.30 4.47 -5.62
N GLY A 127 -28.05 4.54 -6.71
CA GLY A 127 -29.23 5.37 -6.83
C GLY A 127 -30.12 4.85 -7.96
N LYS A 128 -31.42 4.70 -7.71
CA LYS A 128 -32.37 4.39 -8.80
C LYS A 128 -32.43 5.62 -9.71
N ALA A 129 -32.35 5.40 -11.03
CA ALA A 129 -32.22 6.44 -12.06
C ALA A 129 -33.32 7.55 -12.06
N GLY A 130 -34.34 7.46 -11.20
CA GLY A 130 -35.37 8.49 -11.00
C GLY A 130 -35.61 8.96 -9.55
N SER A 131 -34.81 8.52 -8.56
CA SER A 131 -34.95 8.95 -7.15
C SER A 131 -33.68 9.57 -6.56
N VAL A 132 -32.70 9.85 -7.41
CA VAL A 132 -31.47 10.50 -6.97
C VAL A 132 -31.70 12.00 -6.99
N ASP A 133 -31.89 12.58 -5.81
CA ASP A 133 -31.90 14.02 -5.65
C ASP A 133 -30.51 14.57 -6.03
N PRO A 134 -30.41 15.47 -7.03
CA PRO A 134 -29.14 16.08 -7.42
C PRO A 134 -28.43 16.77 -6.25
N VAL A 135 -29.16 17.26 -5.24
CA VAL A 135 -28.61 17.85 -4.02
C VAL A 135 -27.81 16.82 -3.22
N THR A 136 -28.37 15.62 -3.01
CA THR A 136 -27.69 14.53 -2.30
C THR A 136 -26.45 14.05 -3.04
N VAL A 137 -26.44 14.09 -4.38
CA VAL A 137 -25.24 13.77 -5.17
C VAL A 137 -24.17 14.84 -4.99
N THR A 138 -24.55 16.11 -5.00
CA THR A 138 -23.59 17.20 -4.74
C THR A 138 -23.04 17.17 -3.31
N GLU A 139 -23.86 16.84 -2.31
CA GLU A 139 -23.44 16.69 -0.92
C GLU A 139 -22.52 15.48 -0.75
N LYS A 140 -22.88 14.30 -1.28
CA LYS A 140 -22.00 13.12 -1.28
C LYS A 140 -20.70 13.37 -2.03
N ARG A 141 -20.73 14.16 -3.11
CA ARG A 141 -19.53 14.60 -3.81
C ARG A 141 -18.68 15.52 -2.95
N ALA A 142 -19.28 16.43 -2.19
CA ALA A 142 -18.56 17.30 -1.26
C ALA A 142 -17.94 16.50 -0.10
N GLU A 143 -18.69 15.57 0.52
CA GLU A 143 -18.17 14.66 1.56
C GLU A 143 -16.97 13.83 1.04
N LEU A 144 -17.06 13.32 -0.20
CA LEU A 144 -15.94 12.60 -0.81
C LEU A 144 -14.75 13.50 -1.12
N GLN A 145 -14.98 14.77 -1.45
CA GLN A 145 -13.90 15.75 -1.63
C GLN A 145 -13.21 16.08 -0.30
N GLU A 146 -13.94 16.15 0.82
CA GLU A 146 -13.35 16.35 2.15
C GLU A 146 -12.53 15.15 2.62
N LEU A 147 -12.96 13.92 2.31
CA LEU A 147 -12.20 12.70 2.65
C LEU A 147 -10.90 12.53 1.85
N ILE A 148 -10.75 13.26 0.74
CA ILE A 148 -9.55 13.23 -0.12
C ILE A 148 -8.57 14.36 0.25
N ALA A 149 -9.02 15.40 0.97
CA ALA A 149 -8.19 16.52 1.44
C ALA A 149 -7.35 16.14 2.68
#